data_AF-A0A1A9I0X6-F1
#
_entry.id   AF-A0A1A9I0X6-F1
#
_cell.length_a   1.000
_cell.length_b   1.000
_cell.length_c   1.000
_cell.angle_alpha   90.00
_cell.angle_beta   90.00
_cell.angle_gamma   90.00
#
_symmetry.space_group_name_H-M   'P 1'
#
loop_
_entity.id
_entity.type
_entity.pdbx_description
1 polymer ?
#
loop_
_entity_poly.entity_id
_entity_poly.type
_entity_poly.pdbx_seq_one_letter_code
_entity_poly.pdbx_strand_id
1 'polypeptide(L)'
;MKLLRIQLQLSQRELATLINVSRSTITMYEKGWRNLPSEAMIKLLQLEALHQQLLLKKALSSRQLQTFLQPRMQKVEKALNAHAQRAAADATRVAYKLTQMQEHYAQLHQKLAFIHHLMEAATPGSRQLSRLQDMEENVLEAMSSCSPDRQLLVQYKLSLLKARQQAALRIKDAARQGGADVKLY
;
A
#
# COMPACT_ATOMS: atom_id res chain seq x y z
N MET A 1 11.86 -28.35 -33.28
CA MET A 1 13.18 -28.34 -32.60
C MET A 1 13.58 -27.00 -31.97
N LYS A 2 13.97 -25.95 -32.73
CA LYS A 2 14.44 -24.67 -32.15
C LYS A 2 13.41 -24.01 -31.21
N LEU A 3 12.14 -24.04 -31.60
CA LEU A 3 11.03 -23.50 -30.80
C LEU A 3 10.91 -24.23 -29.45
N LEU A 4 10.86 -25.57 -29.46
CA LEU A 4 10.84 -26.39 -28.25
C LEU A 4 12.04 -26.08 -27.33
N ARG A 5 13.22 -25.91 -27.90
CA ARG A 5 14.43 -25.55 -27.15
C ARG A 5 14.26 -24.23 -26.39
N ILE A 6 13.73 -23.21 -27.06
CA ILE A 6 13.50 -21.88 -26.47
C ILE A 6 12.40 -21.96 -25.41
N GLN A 7 11.31 -22.68 -25.68
CA GLN A 7 10.20 -22.87 -24.74
C GLN A 7 10.62 -23.58 -23.45
N LEU A 8 11.53 -24.56 -23.56
CA LEU A 8 12.11 -25.27 -22.42
C LEU A 8 13.35 -24.57 -21.81
N GLN A 9 13.74 -23.41 -22.34
CA GLN A 9 14.96 -22.68 -21.95
C GLN A 9 16.24 -23.53 -21.97
N LEU A 10 16.33 -24.47 -22.91
CA LEU A 10 17.49 -25.35 -23.06
C LEU A 10 18.59 -24.68 -23.90
N SER A 11 19.84 -24.91 -23.51
CA SER A 11 20.98 -24.70 -24.37
C SER A 11 21.02 -25.74 -25.50
N GLN A 12 21.73 -25.44 -26.58
CA GLN A 12 21.94 -26.42 -27.67
C GLN A 12 22.67 -27.68 -27.18
N ARG A 13 23.52 -27.55 -26.16
CA ARG A 13 24.24 -28.69 -25.55
C ARG A 13 23.28 -29.61 -24.80
N GLU A 14 22.39 -29.05 -24.00
CA GLU A 14 21.40 -29.82 -23.24
C GLU A 14 20.43 -30.53 -24.19
N LEU A 15 19.95 -29.84 -25.23
CA LEU A 15 19.11 -30.46 -26.24
C LEU A 15 19.81 -31.63 -26.94
N ALA A 16 21.08 -31.47 -27.34
CA ALA A 16 21.89 -32.54 -27.93
C ALA A 16 21.97 -33.77 -27.03
N THR A 17 22.18 -33.54 -25.73
CA THR A 17 22.26 -34.61 -24.73
C THR A 17 20.93 -35.35 -24.64
N LEU A 18 19.80 -34.62 -24.61
CA LEU A 18 18.47 -35.20 -24.48
C LEU A 18 18.03 -36.03 -25.68
N ILE A 19 18.38 -35.61 -26.90
CA ILE A 19 18.07 -36.37 -28.13
C ILE A 19 19.22 -37.29 -28.57
N ASN A 20 20.28 -37.39 -27.77
CA ASN A 20 21.46 -38.25 -27.98
C ASN A 20 22.17 -38.02 -29.32
N VAL A 21 22.49 -36.77 -29.63
CA VAL A 21 23.29 -36.39 -30.81
C VAL A 21 24.46 -35.50 -30.40
N SER A 22 25.48 -35.41 -31.26
CA SER A 22 26.60 -34.50 -31.03
C SER A 22 26.14 -33.04 -30.97
N ARG A 23 26.72 -32.26 -30.06
CA ARG A 23 26.53 -30.82 -29.99
C ARG A 23 26.81 -30.13 -31.33
N SER A 24 27.83 -30.59 -32.08
CA SER A 24 28.25 -29.96 -33.34
C SER A 24 27.22 -30.07 -34.46
N THR A 25 26.25 -31.00 -34.36
CA THR A 25 25.23 -31.23 -35.39
C THR A 25 23.91 -30.52 -35.11
N ILE A 26 23.66 -30.09 -33.86
CA ILE A 26 22.41 -29.39 -33.46
C ILE A 26 22.16 -28.13 -34.28
N THR A 27 23.18 -27.30 -34.50
CA THR A 27 23.02 -26.07 -35.27
C THR A 27 22.64 -26.35 -36.72
N MET A 28 23.14 -27.46 -37.30
CA MET A 28 22.77 -27.86 -38.66
C MET A 28 21.32 -28.35 -38.71
N TYR A 29 20.89 -29.12 -37.71
CA TYR A 29 19.50 -29.59 -37.59
C TYR A 29 18.51 -28.45 -37.39
N GLU A 30 18.80 -27.50 -36.50
CA GLU A 30 17.94 -26.33 -36.26
C GLU A 30 17.79 -25.43 -37.49
N LYS A 31 18.82 -25.38 -38.35
CA LYS A 31 18.82 -24.61 -39.61
C LYS A 31 18.24 -25.39 -40.80
N GLY A 32 17.93 -26.68 -40.63
CA GLY A 32 17.47 -27.55 -41.72
C GLY A 32 18.55 -27.93 -42.73
N TRP A 33 19.83 -27.70 -42.42
CA TRP A 33 20.96 -28.04 -43.30
C TRP A 33 21.28 -29.54 -43.29
N ARG A 34 20.75 -30.28 -42.32
CA ARG A 34 20.87 -31.73 -42.23
C ARG A 34 19.59 -32.31 -41.64
N ASN A 35 19.20 -33.51 -42.09
CA ASN A 35 18.09 -34.24 -41.52
C ASN A 35 18.49 -34.90 -40.19
N LEU A 36 17.58 -34.89 -39.22
CA LEU A 36 17.79 -35.64 -37.96
C LEU A 36 17.75 -37.15 -38.24
N PRO A 37 18.61 -37.95 -37.60
CA PRO A 37 18.48 -39.39 -37.61
C PRO A 37 17.17 -39.81 -36.92
N SER A 38 16.58 -40.91 -37.37
CA SER A 38 15.27 -41.40 -36.92
C SER A 38 15.18 -41.56 -35.40
N GLU A 39 16.24 -42.07 -34.76
CA GLU A 39 16.31 -42.23 -33.30
C GLU A 39 16.25 -40.88 -32.56
N ALA A 40 16.93 -39.86 -33.06
CA ALA A 40 16.89 -38.51 -32.47
C ALA A 40 15.54 -37.83 -32.71
N MET A 41 14.89 -38.12 -33.85
CA MET A 41 13.53 -37.64 -34.13
C MET A 41 12.52 -38.23 -33.14
N ILE A 42 12.60 -39.53 -32.85
CA ILE A 42 11.74 -40.19 -31.86
C ILE A 42 11.90 -39.54 -30.49
N LYS A 43 13.14 -39.31 -30.04
CA LYS A 43 13.41 -38.63 -28.77
C LYS A 43 12.90 -37.19 -28.75
N LEU A 44 13.03 -36.47 -29.86
CA LEU A 44 12.49 -35.11 -29.98
C LEU A 44 10.96 -35.09 -29.83
N LEU A 45 10.26 -36.01 -30.50
CA LEU A 45 8.80 -36.13 -30.39
C LEU A 45 8.35 -36.51 -28.97
N GLN A 46 9.11 -37.38 -28.29
CA GLN A 46 8.86 -37.71 -26.88
C GLN A 46 9.00 -36.49 -25.96
N LEU A 47 10.02 -35.65 -26.18
CA LEU A 47 10.21 -34.40 -25.44
C LEU A 47 9.07 -33.41 -25.70
N GLU A 48 8.62 -33.29 -26.96
CA GLU A 48 7.48 -32.42 -27.32
C GLU A 48 6.18 -32.88 -26.64
N ALA A 49 5.89 -34.18 -26.65
CA ALA A 49 4.73 -34.75 -25.98
C ALA A 49 4.78 -34.55 -24.45
N LEU A 50 5.95 -34.76 -23.83
CA LEU A 50 6.14 -34.56 -22.40
C LEU A 50 6.01 -33.08 -22.02
N HIS A 51 6.54 -32.17 -22.83
CA HIS A 51 6.38 -30.72 -22.61
C HIS A 51 4.90 -30.31 -22.66
N GLN A 52 4.13 -30.79 -23.65
CA GLN A 52 2.70 -30.53 -23.73
C GLN A 52 1.93 -31.07 -22.52
N GLN A 53 2.24 -32.29 -22.06
CA GLN A 53 1.64 -32.85 -20.85
C GLN A 53 1.96 -32.02 -19.59
N LEU A 54 3.19 -31.52 -19.47
CA LEU A 54 3.60 -30.67 -18.36
C LEU A 54 2.92 -29.30 -18.41
N LEU A 55 2.71 -28.72 -19.59
CA LEU A 55 1.95 -27.47 -19.74
C LEU A 55 0.49 -27.64 -19.29
N LEU A 56 -0.15 -28.75 -19.65
CA LEU A 56 -1.51 -29.08 -19.20
C LEU A 56 -1.58 -29.32 -17.68
N LYS A 57 -0.59 -30.02 -17.11
CA LYS A 57 -0.49 -30.20 -15.65
C LYS A 57 -0.17 -28.90 -14.92
N LYS A 58 0.64 -28.01 -15.51
CA LYS A 58 0.96 -26.70 -14.96
C LYS A 58 -0.31 -25.86 -14.82
N ALA A 59 -1.19 -25.85 -15.81
CA ALA A 59 -2.49 -25.19 -15.73
C ALA A 59 -3.36 -25.69 -14.56
N LEU A 60 -3.34 -27.00 -14.27
CA LEU A 60 -4.03 -27.59 -13.11
C LEU A 60 -3.37 -27.20 -11.78
N SER A 61 -2.03 -27.22 -11.72
CA SER A 61 -1.26 -26.80 -10.54
C SER A 61 -1.36 -25.31 -10.23
N SER A 62 -1.49 -24.45 -11.26
CA SER A 62 -1.74 -23.02 -11.11
C SER A 62 -3.05 -22.76 -10.39
N ARG A 63 -4.08 -23.58 -10.64
CA ARG A 63 -5.37 -23.50 -9.93
C ARG A 63 -5.24 -23.89 -8.47
N GLN A 64 -4.47 -24.94 -8.16
CA GLN A 64 -4.20 -25.37 -6.77
C GLN A 64 -3.39 -24.30 -6.00
N LEU A 65 -2.38 -23.70 -6.65
CA LEU A 65 -1.57 -22.65 -6.07
C LEU A 65 -2.39 -21.36 -5.82
N GLN A 66 -3.28 -21.00 -6.75
CA GLN A 66 -4.24 -19.92 -6.56
C GLN A 66 -5.15 -20.19 -5.36
N THR A 67 -5.72 -21.40 -5.26
CA THR A 67 -6.60 -21.79 -4.13
C THR A 67 -5.88 -21.70 -2.78
N PHE A 68 -4.58 -22.02 -2.75
CA PHE A 68 -3.76 -21.92 -1.53
C PHE A 68 -3.40 -20.47 -1.15
N LEU A 69 -3.14 -19.61 -2.14
CA LEU A 69 -2.76 -18.21 -1.92
C LEU A 69 -3.97 -17.30 -1.65
N GLN A 70 -5.14 -17.63 -2.19
CA GLN A 70 -6.37 -16.85 -2.04
C GLN A 70 -6.74 -16.53 -0.57
N PRO A 71 -6.76 -17.48 0.38
CA PRO A 71 -7.09 -17.18 1.77
C PRO A 71 -6.02 -16.30 2.45
N ARG A 72 -4.75 -16.42 2.06
CA ARG A 72 -3.69 -15.52 2.56
C ARG A 72 -3.90 -14.09 2.06
N MET A 73 -4.23 -13.94 0.78
CA MET A 73 -4.51 -12.62 0.19
C MET A 73 -5.77 -11.97 0.80
N GLN A 74 -6.83 -12.75 1.02
CA GLN A 74 -8.03 -12.27 1.72
C GLN A 74 -7.72 -11.81 3.16
N LYS A 75 -6.84 -12.52 3.88
CA LYS A 75 -6.39 -12.10 5.23
C LYS A 75 -5.66 -10.76 5.19
N VAL A 76 -4.74 -10.59 4.23
CA VAL A 76 -4.01 -9.33 4.04
C VAL A 76 -4.98 -8.20 3.70
N GLU A 77 -5.90 -8.42 2.78
CA GLU A 77 -6.91 -7.43 2.39
C GLU A 77 -7.81 -7.03 3.59
N LYS A 78 -8.27 -8.00 4.38
CA LYS A 78 -9.06 -7.76 5.58
C LYS A 78 -8.28 -6.93 6.60
N ALA A 79 -6.99 -7.24 6.80
CA ALA A 79 -6.13 -6.48 7.70
C ALA A 79 -5.93 -5.03 7.22
N LEU A 80 -5.64 -4.83 5.93
CA LEU A 80 -5.49 -3.49 5.34
C LEU A 80 -6.77 -2.67 5.45
N ASN A 81 -7.94 -3.27 5.18
CA ASN A 81 -9.24 -2.62 5.37
C ASN A 81 -9.47 -2.24 6.84
N ALA A 82 -9.18 -3.13 7.78
CA ALA A 82 -9.33 -2.85 9.20
C ALA A 82 -8.41 -1.70 9.64
N HIS A 83 -7.17 -1.64 9.14
CA HIS A 83 -6.26 -0.53 9.40
C HIS A 83 -6.77 0.79 8.82
N ALA A 84 -7.27 0.78 7.58
CA ALA A 84 -7.85 1.96 6.94
C ALA A 84 -9.07 2.48 7.72
N GLN A 85 -9.98 1.60 8.11
CA GLN A 85 -11.18 1.94 8.87
C GLN A 85 -10.86 2.50 10.26
N ARG A 86 -9.92 1.87 10.99
CA ARG A 86 -9.47 2.37 12.29
C ARG A 86 -8.83 3.76 12.17
N ALA A 87 -7.93 3.93 11.21
CA ALA A 87 -7.29 5.23 10.97
C ALA A 87 -8.31 6.31 10.61
N ALA A 88 -9.33 5.97 9.81
CA ALA A 88 -10.42 6.88 9.47
C ALA A 88 -11.26 7.27 10.69
N ALA A 89 -11.67 6.29 11.51
CA ALA A 89 -12.45 6.55 12.72
C ALA A 89 -11.69 7.43 13.73
N ASP A 90 -10.40 7.15 13.92
CA ASP A 90 -9.54 7.96 14.77
C ASP A 90 -9.33 9.37 14.18
N ALA A 91 -9.19 9.50 12.85
CA ALA A 91 -9.11 10.79 12.18
C ALA A 91 -10.37 11.64 12.43
N THR A 92 -11.56 11.03 12.34
CA THR A 92 -12.83 11.73 12.65
C THR A 92 -12.87 12.23 14.09
N ARG A 93 -12.48 11.41 15.06
CA ARG A 93 -12.44 11.80 16.49
C ARG A 93 -11.47 12.95 16.74
N VAL A 94 -10.28 12.87 16.15
CA VAL A 94 -9.24 13.91 16.28
C VAL A 94 -9.67 15.19 15.59
N ALA A 95 -10.33 15.11 14.42
CA ALA A 95 -10.86 16.26 13.71
C ALA A 95 -11.93 16.99 14.54
N TYR A 96 -12.88 16.25 15.12
CA TYR A 96 -13.90 16.82 15.99
C TYR A 96 -13.28 17.55 17.20
N LYS A 97 -12.29 16.92 17.86
CA LYS A 97 -11.57 17.55 18.97
C LYS A 97 -10.84 18.83 18.54
N LEU A 98 -10.23 18.83 17.35
CA LEU A 98 -9.58 20.03 16.81
C LEU A 98 -10.58 21.16 16.62
N THR A 99 -11.75 20.87 16.04
CA THR A 99 -12.83 21.86 15.87
C THR A 99 -13.28 22.43 17.20
N GLN A 100 -13.53 21.59 18.21
CA GLN A 100 -13.90 22.06 19.55
C GLN A 100 -12.82 22.97 20.17
N MET A 101 -11.55 22.61 20.02
CA MET A 101 -10.43 23.43 20.51
C MET A 101 -10.38 24.78 19.82
N GLN A 102 -10.58 24.81 18.49
CA GLN A 102 -10.59 26.04 17.69
C GLN A 102 -11.75 26.96 18.07
N GLU A 103 -12.96 26.40 18.19
CA GLU A 103 -14.16 27.13 18.63
C GLU A 103 -13.98 27.71 20.03
N HIS A 104 -13.49 26.90 20.96
CA HIS A 104 -13.26 27.35 22.33
C HIS A 104 -12.18 28.45 22.40
N TYR A 105 -11.09 28.30 21.66
CA TYR A 105 -10.04 29.31 21.58
C TYR A 105 -10.58 30.64 21.01
N ALA A 106 -11.41 30.59 19.96
CA ALA A 106 -12.04 31.77 19.38
C ALA A 106 -12.95 32.49 20.40
N GLN A 107 -13.74 31.74 21.17
CA GLN A 107 -14.58 32.29 22.23
C GLN A 107 -13.75 32.97 23.33
N LEU A 108 -12.67 32.33 23.79
CA LEU A 108 -11.77 32.91 24.79
C LEU A 108 -11.08 34.17 24.27
N HIS A 109 -10.67 34.18 23.01
CA HIS A 109 -10.08 35.36 22.38
C HIS A 109 -11.08 36.54 22.31
N GLN A 110 -12.35 36.28 21.98
CA GLN A 110 -13.40 37.30 22.02
C GLN A 110 -13.64 37.82 23.43
N LYS A 111 -13.69 36.91 24.43
CA LYS A 111 -13.85 37.27 25.84
C LYS A 111 -12.68 38.13 26.32
N LEU A 112 -11.45 37.80 25.94
CA LEU A 112 -10.25 38.56 26.29
C LEU A 112 -10.30 39.98 25.70
N ALA A 113 -10.65 40.11 24.42
CA ALA A 113 -10.81 41.42 23.78
C ALA A 113 -11.87 42.29 24.47
N PHE A 114 -12.98 41.69 24.91
CA PHE A 114 -14.01 42.39 25.68
C PHE A 114 -13.50 42.86 27.06
N ILE A 115 -12.74 42.00 27.77
CA ILE A 115 -12.12 42.36 29.05
C ILE A 115 -11.14 43.54 28.87
N HIS A 116 -10.29 43.49 27.85
CA HIS A 116 -9.36 44.59 27.55
C HIS A 116 -10.08 45.91 27.31
N HIS A 117 -11.17 45.90 26.53
CA HIS A 117 -11.97 47.11 26.32
C HIS A 117 -12.58 47.66 27.63
N LEU A 118 -13.04 46.78 28.52
CA LEU A 118 -13.54 47.21 29.84
C LEU A 118 -12.42 47.74 30.74
N MET A 119 -11.21 47.20 30.63
CA MET A 119 -10.05 47.68 31.39
C MET A 119 -9.62 49.08 30.94
N GLU A 120 -9.65 49.36 29.64
CA GLU A 120 -9.35 50.70 29.09
C GLU A 120 -10.32 51.77 29.63
N ALA A 121 -11.58 51.40 29.86
CA ALA A 121 -12.60 52.30 30.40
C ALA A 121 -12.63 52.37 31.95
N ALA A 122 -11.88 51.52 32.64
CA ALA A 122 -11.93 51.41 34.10
C ALA A 122 -11.03 52.46 34.79
N THR A 123 -11.45 52.94 35.96
CA THR A 123 -10.64 53.86 36.76
C THR A 123 -9.40 53.14 37.30
N PRO A 124 -8.19 53.72 37.16
CA PRO A 124 -6.96 53.16 37.71
C PRO A 124 -7.04 52.93 39.22
N GLY A 125 -6.53 51.77 39.68
CA GLY A 125 -6.54 51.40 41.10
C GLY A 125 -7.92 51.04 41.68
N SER A 126 -8.98 51.00 40.86
CA SER A 126 -10.31 50.60 41.32
C SER A 126 -10.41 49.10 41.55
N ARG A 127 -11.31 48.69 42.46
CA ARG A 127 -11.66 47.27 42.66
C ARG A 127 -12.19 46.59 41.39
N GLN A 128 -12.84 47.37 40.51
CA GLN A 128 -13.33 46.87 39.24
C GLN A 128 -12.18 46.48 38.31
N LEU A 129 -11.13 47.31 38.23
CA LEU A 129 -9.94 47.01 37.44
C LEU A 129 -9.25 45.74 37.95
N SER A 130 -9.08 45.59 39.27
CA SER A 130 -8.49 44.37 39.84
C SER A 130 -9.28 43.12 39.46
N ARG A 131 -10.63 43.16 39.52
CA ARG A 131 -11.46 42.03 39.08
C ARG A 131 -11.30 41.72 37.60
N LEU A 132 -11.15 42.74 36.76
CA LEU A 132 -10.94 42.54 35.32
C LEU A 132 -9.57 41.90 35.04
N GLN A 133 -8.54 42.27 35.79
CA GLN A 133 -7.21 41.63 35.73
C GLN A 133 -7.28 40.16 36.14
N ASP A 134 -7.99 39.84 37.24
CA ASP A 134 -8.21 38.45 37.65
C ASP A 134 -8.95 37.66 36.54
N MET A 135 -9.95 38.28 35.90
CA MET A 135 -10.68 37.67 34.79
C MET A 135 -9.80 37.45 33.55
N GLU A 136 -8.91 38.38 33.23
CA GLU A 136 -7.91 38.25 32.17
C GLU A 136 -6.99 37.05 32.43
N GLU A 137 -6.42 36.96 33.64
CA GLU A 137 -5.50 35.88 34.01
C GLU A 137 -6.18 34.50 33.88
N ASN A 138 -7.41 34.38 34.38
CA ASN A 138 -8.22 33.16 34.23
C ASN A 138 -8.48 32.78 32.75
N VAL A 139 -8.69 33.78 31.89
CA VAL A 139 -8.91 33.53 30.45
C VAL A 139 -7.62 33.09 29.78
N LEU A 140 -6.49 33.73 30.09
CA LEU A 140 -5.18 33.34 29.58
C LEU A 140 -4.79 31.93 30.02
N GLU A 141 -5.07 31.56 31.27
CA GLU A 141 -4.87 30.21 31.78
C GLU A 141 -5.72 29.19 31.01
N ALA A 142 -7.01 29.48 30.79
CA ALA A 142 -7.89 28.61 29.99
C ALA A 142 -7.40 28.47 28.54
N MET A 143 -6.89 29.54 27.93
CA MET A 143 -6.33 29.54 26.56
C MET A 143 -5.11 28.63 26.44
N SER A 144 -4.35 28.40 27.52
CA SER A 144 -3.20 27.47 27.49
C SER A 144 -3.58 26.04 27.10
N SER A 145 -4.82 25.64 27.39
CA SER A 145 -5.33 24.29 27.11
C SER A 145 -5.70 24.07 25.64
N CYS A 146 -6.07 25.14 24.94
CA CYS A 146 -6.51 25.16 23.54
C CYS A 146 -5.64 26.05 22.64
N SER A 147 -4.40 26.33 23.07
CA SER A 147 -3.46 27.21 22.39
C SER A 147 -3.14 26.78 20.94
N PRO A 148 -2.71 27.71 20.07
CA PRO A 148 -2.38 27.41 18.68
C PRO A 148 -1.35 26.28 18.53
N ASP A 149 -0.35 26.22 19.41
CA ASP A 149 0.65 25.15 19.40
C ASP A 149 0.04 23.78 19.67
N ARG A 150 -0.90 23.70 20.62
CA ARG A 150 -1.64 22.45 20.89
C ARG A 150 -2.55 22.08 19.73
N GLN A 151 -3.21 23.05 19.11
CA GLN A 151 -4.02 22.81 17.91
C GLN A 151 -3.15 22.27 16.76
N LEU A 152 -1.94 22.81 16.58
CA LEU A 152 -0.99 22.35 15.56
C LEU A 152 -0.57 20.90 15.78
N LEU A 153 -0.32 20.49 17.03
CA LEU A 153 -0.03 19.08 17.36
C LEU A 153 -1.20 18.15 17.02
N VAL A 154 -2.43 18.57 17.32
CA VAL A 154 -3.64 17.80 16.98
C VAL A 154 -3.84 17.74 15.46
N GLN A 155 -3.57 18.83 14.75
CA GLN A 155 -3.62 18.91 13.29
C GLN A 155 -2.57 18.00 12.64
N TYR A 156 -1.34 17.98 13.16
CA TYR A 156 -0.29 17.05 12.74
C TYR A 156 -0.75 15.60 12.93
N LYS A 157 -1.29 15.25 14.10
CA LYS A 157 -1.84 13.91 14.36
C LYS A 157 -2.95 13.54 13.36
N LEU A 158 -3.84 14.48 13.03
CA LEU A 158 -4.89 14.28 12.03
C LEU A 158 -4.28 13.98 10.65
N SER A 159 -3.26 14.74 10.24
CA SER A 159 -2.58 14.54 8.95
C SER A 159 -1.93 13.14 8.87
N LEU A 160 -1.29 12.69 9.95
CA LEU A 160 -0.67 11.37 10.05
C LEU A 160 -1.70 10.25 9.89
N LEU A 161 -2.86 10.38 10.54
CA LEU A 161 -3.95 9.39 10.44
C LEU A 161 -4.52 9.33 9.02
N LYS A 162 -4.71 10.48 8.36
CA LYS A 162 -5.15 10.53 6.95
C LYS A 162 -4.13 9.88 6.02
N ALA A 163 -2.83 10.17 6.21
CA ALA A 163 -1.76 9.55 5.43
C ALA A 163 -1.73 8.03 5.61
N ARG A 164 -1.88 7.55 6.85
CA ARG A 164 -1.96 6.11 7.17
C ARG A 164 -3.15 5.43 6.50
N GLN A 165 -4.32 6.07 6.51
CA GLN A 165 -5.52 5.58 5.83
C GLN A 165 -5.26 5.46 4.31
N GLN A 166 -4.73 6.51 3.69
CA GLN A 166 -4.44 6.52 2.25
C GLN A 166 -3.41 5.47 1.86
N ALA A 167 -2.35 5.28 2.66
CA ALA A 167 -1.35 4.25 2.42
C ALA A 167 -1.97 2.85 2.43
N ALA A 168 -2.82 2.54 3.42
CA ALA A 168 -3.51 1.26 3.50
C ALA A 168 -4.42 0.98 2.29
N LEU A 169 -5.14 2.01 1.81
CA LEU A 169 -5.98 1.90 0.61
C LEU A 169 -5.15 1.70 -0.66
N ARG A 170 -4.08 2.47 -0.85
CA ARG A 170 -3.18 2.32 -2.01
C ARG A 170 -2.55 0.93 -2.09
N ILE A 171 -2.08 0.40 -0.96
CA ILE A 171 -1.49 -0.95 -0.91
C ILE A 171 -2.55 -2.01 -1.24
N LYS A 172 -3.77 -1.84 -0.76
CA LYS A 172 -4.89 -2.73 -1.10
C LYS A 172 -5.23 -2.69 -2.59
N ASP A 173 -5.29 -1.50 -3.19
CA ASP A 173 -5.61 -1.36 -4.61
C ASP A 173 -4.49 -1.92 -5.49
N ALA A 174 -3.22 -1.69 -5.12
CA ALA A 174 -2.07 -2.30 -5.77
C ALA A 174 -2.07 -3.83 -5.66
N ALA A 175 -2.46 -4.39 -4.51
CA ALA A 175 -2.59 -5.84 -4.34
C ALA A 175 -3.70 -6.45 -5.21
N ARG A 176 -4.76 -5.69 -5.49
CA ARG A 176 -5.83 -6.11 -6.41
C ARG A 176 -5.41 -6.04 -7.88
N GLN A 177 -4.62 -5.04 -8.27
CA GLN A 177 -4.13 -4.86 -9.64
C GLN A 177 -2.97 -5.83 -9.98
N GLY A 178 -2.01 -6.04 -9.08
CA GLY A 178 -0.93 -7.01 -9.28
C GLY A 178 -1.38 -8.47 -9.33
N GLY A 179 -2.59 -8.78 -8.87
CA GLY A 179 -3.22 -10.09 -9.06
C GLY A 179 -3.82 -10.32 -10.46
N ALA A 180 -4.03 -9.25 -11.25
CA ALA A 180 -4.61 -9.33 -12.59
C ALA A 180 -3.57 -9.54 -13.71
N ASP A 181 -2.31 -9.16 -13.46
CA ASP A 181 -1.22 -9.22 -14.44
C ASP A 181 -0.42 -10.54 -14.45
N VAL A 182 -0.81 -11.54 -13.66
CA VAL A 182 -0.29 -12.91 -13.81
C VAL A 182 -1.06 -13.64 -14.93
N LYS A 183 -1.16 -13.02 -16.11
CA LYS A 183 -1.39 -13.74 -17.37
C LYS A 183 -0.01 -14.13 -17.87
N LEU A 184 0.42 -15.32 -17.45
CA LEU A 184 1.66 -15.96 -17.90
C LEU A 184 1.67 -16.00 -19.44
N TYR A 185 2.56 -15.21 -20.04
CA TYR A 185 3.07 -15.42 -21.40
C TYR A 185 3.97 -16.67 -21.41
#